data_AF-A0A1G3YJ73-F1
#
_entry.id   AF-A0A1G3YJ73-F1
#
_cell.length_a   1.000
_cell.length_b   1.000
_cell.length_c   1.000
_cell.angle_alpha   90.00
_cell.angle_beta   90.00
_cell.angle_gamma   90.00
#
_symmetry.space_group_name_H-M   'P 1'
#
loop_
_entity.id
_entity.type
_entity.pdbx_description
1 polymer ?
#
loop_
_entity_poly.entity_id
_entity_poly.type
_entity_poly.pdbx_seq_one_letter_code
_entity_poly.pdbx_strand_id
1 'polypeptide(L)' 'MYDEMVVHFALTQKISPDELMGFMDSEEINNAPALRYFRRIRELQELPEQERKAILKTLDDLIRANS' A
#
# COMPACT_ATOMS: atom_id res chain seq x y z
N MET A 1 -13.10 10.61 12.13
CA MET A 1 -13.19 12.09 12.25
C MET A 1 -11.81 12.76 12.22
N TYR A 2 -10.79 12.30 12.97
CA TYR A 2 -9.43 12.86 12.88
C TYR A 2 -8.61 12.30 11.70
N ASP A 3 -8.89 11.07 11.29
CA ASP A 3 -8.35 10.38 10.11
C ASP A 3 -8.58 11.14 8.80
N GLU A 4 -9.80 11.60 8.54
CA GLU A 4 -10.14 12.36 7.33
C GLU A 4 -9.35 13.67 7.22
N MET A 5 -9.20 14.38 8.35
CA MET A 5 -8.43 15.63 8.40
C MET A 5 -6.97 15.39 8.04
N VAL A 6 -6.36 14.35 8.61
CA VAL A 6 -4.97 13.97 8.31
C VAL A 6 -4.80 13.70 6.82
N VAL A 7 -5.71 12.92 6.21
CA VAL A 7 -5.65 12.60 4.78
C VAL A 7 -5.77 13.86 3.93
N HIS A 8 -6.70 14.76 4.24
CA HIS A 8 -6.86 16.02 3.50
C HIS A 8 -5.66 16.95 3.61
N PHE A 9 -5.04 17.05 4.79
CA PHE A 9 -3.83 17.84 4.98
C PHE A 9 -2.64 17.26 4.22
N ALA A 10 -2.48 15.93 4.24
CA ALA A 10 -1.43 15.23 3.50
C ALA A 10 -1.58 15.46 1.98
N LEU A 11 -2.80 15.30 1.45
CA LEU A 11 -3.10 15.53 0.03
C LEU A 11 -2.83 16.98 -0.40
N THR A 12 -3.18 17.96 0.44
CA THR A 12 -2.95 19.39 0.14
C THR A 12 -1.47 19.73 0.08
N GLN A 13 -0.67 19.12 0.96
CA GLN A 13 0.78 19.31 1.03
C GLN A 13 1.55 18.41 0.05
N LYS A 14 0.86 17.50 -0.65
CA LYS A 14 1.43 16.50 -1.58
C LYS A 14 2.46 15.58 -0.90
N ILE A 15 2.24 15.27 0.37
CA ILE A 15 3.05 14.33 1.16
C ILE A 15 2.16 13.14 1.58
N SER A 16 2.77 12.05 2.02
CA SER A 16 1.99 10.92 2.59
C SER A 16 1.45 11.28 3.98
N PRO A 17 0.37 10.64 4.44
CA PRO A 17 -0.08 10.77 5.83
C PRO A 17 1.02 10.38 6.84
N ASP A 18 1.87 9.42 6.49
CA ASP A 18 3.00 8.97 7.31
C ASP A 18 4.05 10.07 7.45
N GLU A 19 4.37 10.76 6.36
CA GLU A 19 5.25 11.94 6.35
C GLU A 19 4.64 13.09 7.16
N LEU A 20 3.33 13.34 7.03
CA LEU A 20 2.63 14.36 7.81
C LEU A 20 2.66 14.07 9.31
N MET A 21 2.59 12.79 9.70
CA MET A 21 2.64 12.36 11.10
C MET A 21 4.06 12.16 11.65
N GLY A 22 5.08 12.30 10.81
CA GLY A 22 6.47 12.10 11.22
C GLY A 22 6.84 10.63 11.43
N PHE A 23 6.07 9.70 10.86
CA PHE A 23 6.46 8.29 10.72
C PHE A 23 7.48 8.18 9.57
N MET A 24 8.65 8.80 9.74
CA MET A 24 9.82 8.46 8.95
C MET A 24 10.30 7.10 9.45
N ASP A 25 10.31 6.11 8.56
CA ASP A 25 10.65 4.71 8.84
C ASP A 25 11.86 4.62 9.78
N SER A 26 11.60 4.30 11.06
CA SER A 26 12.63 3.79 11.95
C SER A 26 13.15 2.50 11.33
N GLU A 27 14.46 2.32 11.34
CA GLU A 27 15.21 1.18 10.81
C GLU A 27 14.80 -0.19 11.38
N GLU A 28 13.56 -0.64 11.13
CA GLU A 28 13.09 -1.99 11.43
C GLU A 28 12.85 -2.76 10.13
N ILE A 29 13.88 -2.79 9.30
CA ILE A 29 14.08 -3.84 8.28
C ILE A 29 14.60 -5.11 8.98
N ASN A 30 13.99 -5.52 10.10
CA ASN A 30 14.24 -6.83 10.70
C ASN A 30 13.22 -7.89 10.25
N ASN A 31 12.24 -7.49 9.43
CA ASN A 31 11.33 -8.38 8.71
C ASN A 31 11.36 -8.04 7.22
N ALA A 32 12.52 -8.14 6.56
CA ALA A 32 12.58 -8.03 5.11
C ALA A 32 11.57 -9.03 4.51
N PRO A 33 10.48 -8.57 3.85
CA PRO A 33 9.58 -9.47 3.15
C PRO A 33 10.46 -10.22 2.14
N ALA A 34 10.39 -11.57 2.12
CA ALA A 34 11.24 -12.37 1.24
C ALA A 34 11.27 -11.71 -0.14
N LEU A 35 12.46 -11.31 -0.63
CA LEU A 35 12.70 -10.49 -1.83
C LEU A 35 11.81 -10.86 -3.03
N ARG A 36 11.42 -12.13 -3.09
CA ARG A 36 10.45 -12.70 -4.02
C ARG A 36 9.09 -12.00 -4.04
N TYR A 37 8.48 -11.72 -2.90
CA TYR A 37 7.16 -11.07 -2.82
C TYR A 37 7.25 -9.60 -3.22
N PHE A 38 8.30 -8.90 -2.78
CA PHE A 38 8.52 -7.50 -3.14
C PHE A 38 8.76 -7.35 -4.66
N ARG A 39 9.55 -8.25 -5.25
CA ARG A 39 9.73 -8.34 -6.70
C ARG A 39 8.40 -8.59 -7.41
N ARG A 40 7.56 -9.47 -6.87
CA ARG A 40 6.26 -9.78 -7.48
C ARG A 40 5.28 -8.62 -7.41
N ILE A 41 5.28 -7.86 -6.31
CA ILE A 41 4.49 -6.64 -6.18
C ILE A 41 4.94 -5.59 -7.20
N ARG A 42 6.26 -5.44 -7.40
CA ARG A 42 6.81 -4.54 -8.41
C ARG A 42 6.42 -4.96 -9.84
N GLU A 43 6.52 -6.25 -10.15
CA GLU A 43 6.05 -6.80 -11.43
C GLU A 43 4.55 -6.54 -11.63
N LEU A 44 3.73 -6.67 -10.58
CA LEU A 44 2.31 -6.35 -10.64
C LEU A 44 2.06 -4.86 -10.91
N GLN A 45 2.86 -3.95 -10.35
CA GLN A 45 2.71 -2.52 -10.57
C GLN A 45 2.97 -2.12 -12.04
N GLU A 46 3.87 -2.81 -12.73
CA GLU A 46 4.21 -2.58 -14.14
C GLU A 46 3.15 -3.10 -15.13
N LEU A 47 2.20 -3.93 -14.67
CA LEU A 47 1.13 -4.46 -15.52
C LEU A 47 0.11 -3.38 -15.96
N PRO A 48 -0.60 -3.60 -17.08
CA PRO A 48 -1.71 -2.76 -17.49
C PRO A 48 -2.79 -2.65 -16.41
N GLU A 49 -3.44 -1.48 -16.32
CA GLU A 49 -4.41 -1.19 -15.26
C GLU A 49 -5.57 -2.20 -15.20
N GLN A 50 -6.04 -2.68 -16.35
CA GLN A 50 -7.08 -3.71 -16.43
C GLN A 50 -6.67 -5.02 -15.76
N GLU A 51 -5.42 -5.46 -15.99
CA GLU A 51 -4.90 -6.71 -15.43
C GLU A 51 -4.66 -6.58 -13.93
N ARG A 52 -4.11 -5.44 -13.47
CA ARG A 52 -3.97 -5.16 -12.04
C ARG A 52 -5.30 -5.19 -11.30
N LYS A 53 -6.34 -4.54 -11.86
CA LYS A 53 -7.68 -4.52 -11.25
C LYS A 53 -8.28 -5.92 -11.14
N ALA A 54 -8.11 -6.76 -12.16
CA ALA A 54 -8.58 -8.12 -12.12
C ALA A 54 -7.90 -8.93 -11.01
N ILE A 55 -6.58 -8.81 -10.88
CA ILE A 55 -5.79 -9.51 -9.85
C ILE A 55 -6.13 -9.02 -8.44
N LEU A 56 -6.28 -7.71 -8.24
CA LEU A 56 -6.65 -7.16 -6.94
C LEU A 56 -8.06 -7.62 -6.54
N LYS A 57 -9.00 -7.63 -7.48
CA LYS A 57 -10.36 -8.09 -7.22
C LYS A 57 -10.42 -9.55 -6.80
N THR A 58 -9.66 -10.43 -7.46
CA THR A 58 -9.62 -11.84 -7.05
C THR A 58 -8.94 -12.03 -5.69
N LEU A 59 -7.94 -11.20 -5.36
CA LEU A 59 -7.33 -11.19 -4.04
C LEU A 59 -8.35 -10.77 -2.96
N ASP A 60 -9.12 -9.72 -3.22
CA ASP A 60 -10.18 -9.23 -2.32
C ASP A 60 -11.25 -10.31 -2.11
N ASP A 61 -11.67 -10.99 -3.17
CA ASP A 61 -12.65 -12.07 -3.10
C ASP A 61 -12.12 -13.27 -2.27
N LEU A 62 -10.83 -13.60 -2.41
CA LEU A 62 -10.19 -14.66 -1.62
C LEU A 62 -10.04 -14.28 -0.14
N ILE A 63 -9.69 -13.03 0.16
CA ILE A 63 -9.61 -12.53 1.55
C ILE A 63 -10.99 -12.59 2.19
N ARG A 64 -12.03 -12.12 1.48
CA ARG A 64 -13.43 -12.17 1.95
C ARG A 64 -13.94 -13.59 2.16
N ALA A 65 -13.52 -14.54 1.34
CA ALA A 65 -13.92 -15.94 1.48
C ALA A 65 -13.28 -16.65 2.69
N ASN A 66 -12.20 -16.09 3.23
CA ASN A 66 -11.42 -16.65 4.34
C ASN A 66 -11.53 -15.81 5.63
N SER A 67 -12.50 -14.87 5.67
CA SER A 67 -12.80 -14.00 6.82
C SER A 67 -14.15 -14.35 7.45
#